data_AF-A0A2T4Z9T2-F1
#
_entry.id   AF-A0A2T4Z9T2-F1
#
_cell.length_a   1.000
_cell.length_b   1.000
_cell.length_c   1.000
_cell.angle_alpha   90.00
_cell.angle_beta   90.00
_cell.angle_gamma   90.00
#
_symmetry.space_group_name_H-M   'P 1'
#
loop_
_entity.id
_entity.type
_entity.pdbx_description
1 polymer ?
#
loop_
_entity_poly.entity_id
_entity_poly.type
_entity_poly.pdbx_seq_one_letter_code
_entity_poly.pdbx_strand_id
1 'polypeptide(L)'
;MIDQENVPLQEDEQNCMEASSQPRFSQKWLLWNLFLTQVMIGTVAVGLLWMQGRLHWQLFGWGDVSAWLLGVGVGLCIVVVDWALSRFVLPSWVDDGGINQALFHNLPIPVIAVIAFGVAVAEELLFRGALQHWLGVVGTSILFTMIHFRYWRYWGLIIMLFVISSVLGWMVEWSGSLAPAIAAHFTIDFIFGVLIRKGWK
;
A
#
# COMPACT_ATOMS: atom_id res chain seq x y z
N MET A 1 -12.73 -54.11 -34.44
CA MET A 1 -11.56 -53.77 -33.59
C MET A 1 -11.45 -52.25 -33.67
N ILE A 2 -12.34 -51.57 -32.93
CA ILE A 2 -12.07 -50.89 -31.66
C ILE A 2 -11.22 -49.63 -31.88
N ASP A 3 -11.96 -48.53 -32.00
CA ASP A 3 -11.78 -47.17 -31.51
C ASP A 3 -10.44 -46.45 -31.61
N GLN A 4 -10.48 -45.35 -32.35
CA GLN A 4 -9.59 -44.20 -32.18
C GLN A 4 -9.93 -43.49 -30.87
N GLU A 5 -9.42 -44.01 -29.78
CA GLU A 5 -9.39 -43.33 -28.49
C GLU A 5 -8.03 -42.65 -28.35
N ASN A 6 -7.89 -41.47 -28.97
CA ASN A 6 -6.74 -40.62 -28.75
C ASN A 6 -7.24 -39.16 -28.71
N VAL A 7 -6.79 -38.45 -27.67
CA VAL A 7 -7.11 -37.04 -27.32
C VAL A 7 -8.33 -36.86 -26.39
N PRO A 8 -8.11 -36.96 -25.06
CA PRO A 8 -8.53 -35.83 -24.20
C PRO A 8 -7.49 -35.40 -23.13
N LEU A 9 -6.45 -36.18 -22.85
CA LEU A 9 -5.55 -35.92 -21.70
C LEU A 9 -4.74 -34.63 -21.80
N GLN A 10 -4.39 -34.21 -23.02
CA GLN A 10 -3.55 -33.03 -23.25
C GLN A 10 -4.33 -31.72 -23.12
N GLU A 11 -5.61 -31.71 -23.52
CA GLU A 11 -6.51 -30.57 -23.30
C GLU A 11 -6.84 -30.41 -21.81
N ASP A 12 -7.02 -31.51 -21.07
CA ASP A 12 -7.29 -31.48 -19.62
C ASP A 12 -6.09 -30.99 -18.79
N GLU A 13 -4.86 -31.42 -19.12
CA GLU A 13 -3.65 -30.90 -18.47
C GLU A 13 -3.44 -29.41 -18.77
N GLN A 14 -3.68 -29.00 -20.01
CA GLN A 14 -3.52 -27.61 -20.43
C GLN A 14 -4.62 -26.71 -19.83
N ASN A 15 -5.86 -27.19 -19.71
CA ASN A 15 -6.93 -26.53 -18.95
C ASN A 15 -6.63 -26.47 -17.45
N CYS A 16 -6.05 -27.52 -16.84
CA CYS A 16 -5.66 -27.50 -15.43
C CYS A 16 -4.52 -26.51 -15.18
N MET A 17 -3.54 -26.44 -16.09
CA MET A 17 -2.46 -25.46 -16.02
C MET A 17 -2.98 -24.04 -16.26
N GLU A 18 -3.89 -23.81 -17.21
CA GLU A 18 -4.54 -22.51 -17.42
C GLU A 18 -5.40 -22.10 -16.21
N ALA A 19 -6.18 -23.03 -15.64
CA ALA A 19 -6.97 -22.79 -14.44
C ALA A 19 -6.11 -22.47 -13.21
N SER A 20 -4.91 -23.03 -13.11
CA SER A 20 -3.94 -22.73 -12.04
C SER A 20 -3.20 -21.41 -12.23
N SER A 21 -3.20 -20.85 -13.45
CA SER A 21 -2.47 -19.63 -13.82
C SER A 21 -3.31 -18.35 -13.73
N GLN A 22 -4.63 -18.48 -13.58
CA GLN A 22 -5.51 -17.32 -13.43
C GLN A 22 -5.25 -16.66 -12.07
N PRO A 23 -5.08 -15.33 -12.02
CA PRO A 23 -4.96 -14.63 -10.75
C PRO A 23 -6.20 -14.94 -9.90
N ARG A 24 -5.96 -15.35 -8.64
CA ARG A 24 -7.00 -15.78 -7.69
C ARG A 24 -8.16 -14.78 -7.56
N PHE A 25 -7.93 -13.51 -7.87
CA PHE A 25 -8.92 -12.45 -7.90
C PHE A 25 -8.81 -11.63 -9.19
N SER A 26 -9.97 -11.22 -9.75
CA SER A 26 -9.97 -10.31 -10.90
C SER A 26 -9.47 -8.91 -10.50
N GLN A 27 -8.73 -8.25 -11.39
CA GLN A 27 -8.21 -6.89 -11.16
C GLN A 27 -9.33 -5.89 -10.79
N LYS A 28 -10.50 -5.99 -11.45
CA LYS A 28 -11.68 -5.16 -11.14
C LYS A 28 -12.13 -5.37 -9.71
N TRP A 29 -12.13 -6.61 -9.22
CA TRP A 29 -12.49 -6.92 -7.84
C TRP A 29 -11.48 -6.35 -6.84
N LEU A 30 -10.18 -6.46 -7.12
CA LEU A 30 -9.12 -5.87 -6.27
C LEU A 30 -9.26 -4.34 -6.18
N LEU A 31 -9.47 -3.67 -7.33
CA LEU A 31 -9.72 -2.23 -7.37
C LEU A 31 -10.97 -1.83 -6.58
N TRP A 32 -12.07 -2.57 -6.74
CA TRP A 32 -13.29 -2.29 -5.99
C TRP A 32 -13.08 -2.39 -4.48
N ASN A 33 -12.39 -3.42 -4.01
CA ASN A 33 -12.08 -3.57 -2.58
C ASN A 33 -11.14 -2.45 -2.10
N LEU A 34 -10.15 -2.07 -2.91
CA LEU A 34 -9.27 -0.95 -2.61
C LEU A 34 -10.09 0.34 -2.44
N PHE A 35 -10.89 0.73 -3.44
CA PHE A 35 -11.70 1.95 -3.34
C PHE A 35 -12.71 1.91 -2.19
N LEU A 36 -13.38 0.77 -1.98
CA LEU A 36 -14.35 0.62 -0.90
C LEU A 36 -13.67 0.81 0.47
N THR A 37 -12.52 0.17 0.68
CA THR A 37 -11.76 0.31 1.93
C THR A 37 -11.29 1.75 2.13
N GLN A 38 -10.76 2.41 1.08
CA GLN A 38 -10.34 3.82 1.16
C GLN A 38 -11.51 4.77 1.52
N VAL A 39 -12.70 4.56 0.94
CA VAL A 39 -13.89 5.35 1.28
C VAL A 39 -14.33 5.10 2.72
N MET A 40 -14.33 3.86 3.18
CA MET A 40 -14.69 3.52 4.55
C MET A 40 -13.74 4.15 5.57
N ILE A 41 -12.43 3.97 5.40
CA ILE A 41 -11.44 4.52 6.33
C ILE A 41 -11.43 6.05 6.29
N GLY A 42 -11.57 6.66 5.11
CA GLY A 42 -11.64 8.11 4.96
C GLY A 42 -12.87 8.70 5.64
N THR A 43 -14.02 8.03 5.52
CA THR A 43 -15.26 8.44 6.20
C THR A 43 -15.10 8.38 7.73
N VAL A 44 -14.52 7.28 8.23
CA VAL A 44 -14.22 7.13 9.68
C VAL A 44 -13.25 8.21 10.14
N ALA A 45 -12.18 8.47 9.38
CA ALA A 45 -11.18 9.49 9.70
C ALA A 45 -11.81 10.89 9.82
N VAL A 46 -12.62 11.28 8.84
CA VAL A 46 -13.34 12.57 8.84
C VAL A 46 -14.29 12.66 10.03
N GLY A 47 -15.07 11.60 10.31
CA GLY A 47 -15.98 11.56 11.45
C GLY A 47 -15.25 11.72 12.79
N LEU A 48 -14.14 10.99 12.99
CA LEU A 48 -13.33 11.10 14.21
C LEU A 48 -12.70 12.48 14.35
N LEU A 49 -12.09 13.02 13.29
CA LEU A 49 -11.48 14.36 13.32
C LEU A 49 -12.50 15.46 13.59
N TRP A 50 -13.72 15.32 13.05
CA TRP A 50 -14.82 16.24 13.33
C TRP A 50 -15.25 16.17 14.79
N MET A 51 -15.43 14.97 15.35
CA MET A 51 -15.75 14.78 16.78
C MET A 51 -14.65 15.29 17.72
N GLN A 52 -13.39 15.22 17.29
CA GLN A 52 -12.24 15.76 18.03
C GLN A 52 -12.12 17.30 17.91
N GLY A 53 -12.85 17.96 17.01
CA GLY A 53 -12.68 19.37 16.70
C GLY A 53 -11.36 19.69 16.00
N ARG A 54 -10.70 18.68 15.41
CA ARG A 54 -9.37 18.78 14.79
C ARG A 54 -9.42 18.78 13.27
N LEU A 55 -10.60 18.68 12.65
CA LEU A 55 -10.74 18.82 11.20
C LEU A 55 -10.66 20.29 10.80
N HIS A 56 -9.48 20.73 10.33
CA HIS A 56 -9.24 22.10 9.87
C HIS A 56 -8.27 22.11 8.69
N TRP A 57 -8.28 23.19 7.90
CA TRP A 57 -7.51 23.29 6.65
C TRP A 57 -6.00 23.15 6.86
N GLN A 58 -5.49 23.69 7.97
CA GLN A 58 -4.08 23.70 8.30
C GLN A 58 -3.54 22.29 8.63
N LEU A 59 -4.40 21.36 9.05
CA LEU A 59 -4.02 19.95 9.31
C LEU A 59 -3.31 19.32 8.11
N PHE A 60 -3.71 19.69 6.89
CA PHE A 60 -3.18 19.12 5.67
C PHE A 60 -1.84 19.73 5.23
N GLY A 61 -1.46 20.91 5.73
CA GLY A 61 -0.20 21.55 5.36
C GLY A 61 -0.06 21.89 3.87
N TRP A 62 -1.15 22.15 3.14
CA TRP A 62 -1.14 22.39 1.69
C TRP A 62 -0.19 23.51 1.23
N GLY A 63 0.04 24.51 2.08
CA GLY A 63 0.94 25.63 1.77
C GLY A 63 2.40 25.40 2.16
N ASP A 64 2.71 24.34 2.90
CA ASP A 64 4.08 24.07 3.38
C ASP A 64 4.85 23.19 2.40
N VAL A 65 5.38 23.82 1.36
CA VAL A 65 6.20 23.15 0.33
C VAL A 65 7.38 22.40 0.95
N SER A 66 7.95 22.90 2.05
CA SER A 66 9.10 22.26 2.70
C SER A 66 8.73 20.91 3.30
N ALA A 67 7.54 20.80 3.90
CA ALA A 67 7.00 19.54 4.42
C ALA A 67 6.72 18.54 3.29
N TRP A 68 6.14 18.98 2.16
CA TRP A 68 5.94 18.12 0.99
C TRP A 68 7.26 17.61 0.42
N LEU A 69 8.26 18.48 0.25
CA LEU A 69 9.59 18.10 -0.24
C LEU A 69 10.32 17.15 0.71
N LEU A 70 10.20 17.38 2.02
CA LEU A 70 10.74 16.45 3.03
C LEU A 70 10.09 15.08 2.88
N GLY A 71 8.77 15.02 2.76
CA GLY A 71 8.05 13.77 2.55
C GLY A 71 8.48 13.02 1.29
N VAL A 72 8.59 13.72 0.16
CA VAL A 72 9.14 13.13 -1.08
C VAL A 72 10.56 12.62 -0.88
N GLY A 73 11.43 13.40 -0.23
CA GLY A 73 12.81 13.01 0.04
C GLY A 73 12.92 11.77 0.93
N VAL A 74 12.13 11.70 2.00
CA VAL A 74 12.06 10.52 2.89
C VAL A 74 11.48 9.31 2.16
N GLY A 75 10.40 9.50 1.38
CA GLY A 75 9.81 8.42 0.58
C GLY A 75 10.79 7.83 -0.43
N LEU A 76 11.55 8.67 -1.14
CA LEU A 76 12.61 8.24 -2.04
C LEU A 76 13.72 7.48 -1.30
N CYS A 77 14.13 7.96 -0.12
CA CYS A 77 15.11 7.30 0.72
C CYS A 77 14.62 5.90 1.14
N ILE A 78 13.36 5.78 1.56
CA ILE A 78 12.74 4.51 1.93
C ILE A 78 12.74 3.54 0.75
N VAL A 79 12.35 3.98 -0.44
CA VAL A 79 12.37 3.13 -1.65
C VAL A 79 13.79 2.65 -1.98
N VAL A 80 14.80 3.52 -1.84
CA VAL A 80 16.21 3.15 -2.09
C VAL A 80 16.70 2.14 -1.03
N VAL A 81 16.34 2.34 0.24
CA VAL A 81 16.69 1.42 1.33
C VAL A 81 16.01 0.07 1.13
N ASP A 82 14.72 0.05 0.81
CA ASP A 82 13.98 -1.18 0.52
C ASP A 82 14.60 -1.93 -0.67
N TRP A 83 14.90 -1.23 -1.76
CA TRP A 83 15.61 -1.80 -2.90
C TRP A 83 16.98 -2.38 -2.50
N ALA A 84 17.76 -1.67 -1.69
CA ALA A 84 19.06 -2.16 -1.24
C ALA A 84 18.91 -3.41 -0.35
N LEU A 85 17.95 -3.41 0.58
CA LEU A 85 17.67 -4.53 1.47
C LEU A 85 17.20 -5.76 0.71
N SER A 86 16.39 -5.60 -0.34
CA SER A 86 15.94 -6.71 -1.19
C SER A 86 17.08 -7.49 -1.85
N ARG A 87 18.29 -6.91 -1.95
CA ARG A 87 19.49 -7.62 -2.43
C ARG A 87 20.08 -8.60 -1.43
N PHE A 88 19.77 -8.44 -0.15
CA PHE A 88 20.33 -9.23 0.95
C PHE A 88 19.29 -10.13 1.63
N VAL A 89 18.01 -9.86 1.42
CA VAL A 89 16.89 -10.57 2.06
C VAL A 89 16.40 -11.73 1.17
N LEU A 90 16.00 -12.83 1.80
CA LEU A 90 15.41 -13.98 1.10
C LEU A 90 14.11 -13.56 0.39
N PRO A 91 13.88 -13.96 -0.88
CA PRO A 91 12.66 -13.59 -1.62
C PRO A 91 11.35 -13.93 -0.89
N SER A 92 11.35 -14.99 -0.08
CA SER A 92 10.20 -15.41 0.72
C SER A 92 9.81 -14.45 1.85
N TRP A 93 10.65 -13.48 2.21
CA TRP A 93 10.38 -12.51 3.29
C TRP A 93 9.69 -11.24 2.78
N VAL A 94 9.67 -11.02 1.47
CA VAL A 94 9.13 -9.83 0.80
C VAL A 94 8.04 -10.16 -0.23
N ASP A 95 7.68 -11.44 -0.37
CA ASP A 95 6.62 -11.90 -1.26
C ASP A 95 5.25 -11.46 -0.73
N ASP A 96 4.55 -10.61 -1.48
CA ASP A 96 3.26 -10.07 -1.12
C ASP A 96 2.07 -10.97 -1.54
N GLY A 97 2.37 -12.14 -2.09
CA GLY A 97 1.44 -13.11 -2.66
C GLY A 97 0.98 -12.77 -4.09
N GLY A 98 1.69 -11.88 -4.79
CA GLY A 98 1.39 -11.46 -6.16
C GLY A 98 0.19 -10.52 -6.29
N ILE A 99 -0.36 -10.02 -5.19
CA ILE A 99 -1.55 -9.16 -5.18
C ILE A 99 -1.23 -7.80 -5.80
N ASN A 100 -0.10 -7.18 -5.44
CA ASN A 100 0.30 -5.92 -6.04
C ASN A 100 0.55 -6.07 -7.55
N GLN A 101 1.07 -7.22 -7.99
CA GLN A 101 1.22 -7.51 -9.42
C GLN A 101 -0.13 -7.62 -10.12
N ALA A 102 -1.08 -8.38 -9.56
CA ALA A 102 -2.44 -8.49 -10.10
C ALA A 102 -3.19 -7.15 -10.14
N LEU A 103 -2.89 -6.24 -9.20
CA LEU A 103 -3.48 -4.91 -9.14
C LEU A 103 -2.88 -3.97 -10.19
N PHE A 104 -1.55 -3.82 -10.24
CA PHE A 104 -0.90 -2.73 -10.97
C PHE A 104 -0.43 -3.06 -12.39
N HIS A 105 -0.24 -4.34 -12.75
CA HIS A 105 0.44 -4.73 -14.00
C HIS A 105 -0.18 -4.09 -15.26
N ASN A 106 -1.51 -3.93 -15.29
CA ASN A 106 -2.24 -3.39 -16.45
C ASN A 106 -2.74 -1.94 -16.27
N LEU A 107 -2.42 -1.25 -15.17
CA LEU A 107 -2.98 0.09 -14.87
C LEU A 107 -2.15 1.22 -15.45
N PRO A 108 -2.71 2.15 -16.25
CA PRO A 108 -1.99 3.33 -16.73
C PRO A 108 -1.30 4.10 -15.60
N ILE A 109 -0.08 4.61 -15.82
CA ILE A 109 0.68 5.34 -14.79
C ILE A 109 -0.13 6.47 -14.12
N PRO A 110 -0.92 7.29 -14.85
CA PRO A 110 -1.76 8.31 -14.20
C PRO A 110 -2.80 7.71 -13.25
N VAL A 111 -3.34 6.53 -13.55
CA VAL A 111 -4.30 5.82 -12.69
C VAL A 111 -3.59 5.33 -11.42
N ILE A 112 -2.36 4.82 -11.53
CA ILE A 112 -1.55 4.44 -10.37
C ILE A 112 -1.32 5.66 -9.45
N ALA A 113 -1.02 6.83 -10.03
CA ALA A 113 -0.83 8.06 -9.24
C ALA A 113 -2.11 8.45 -8.48
N VAL A 114 -3.27 8.41 -9.13
CA VAL A 114 -4.56 8.73 -8.48
C VAL A 114 -4.87 7.74 -7.35
N ILE A 115 -4.64 6.44 -7.59
CA ILE A 115 -4.84 5.41 -6.58
C ILE A 115 -3.91 5.62 -5.39
N ALA A 116 -2.61 5.72 -5.63
CA ALA A 116 -1.61 5.90 -4.58
C ALA A 116 -1.86 7.17 -3.75
N PHE A 117 -2.27 8.27 -4.41
CA PHE A 117 -2.57 9.51 -3.70
C PHE A 117 -3.84 9.38 -2.85
N GLY A 118 -4.89 8.76 -3.38
CA GLY A 118 -6.13 8.51 -2.64
C GLY A 118 -5.92 7.63 -1.41
N VAL A 119 -5.12 6.56 -1.56
CA VAL A 119 -4.73 5.67 -0.46
C VAL A 119 -3.94 6.45 0.60
N ALA A 120 -2.88 7.15 0.19
CA ALA A 120 -2.05 7.93 1.10
C ALA A 120 -2.88 8.95 1.89
N VAL A 121 -3.77 9.70 1.24
CA VAL A 121 -4.62 10.68 1.94
C VAL A 121 -5.56 10.00 2.93
N ALA A 122 -6.27 8.94 2.52
CA ALA A 122 -7.26 8.29 3.37
C ALA A 122 -6.62 7.61 4.59
N GLU A 123 -5.51 6.91 4.39
CA GLU A 123 -4.79 6.23 5.46
C GLU A 123 -4.11 7.23 6.40
N GLU A 124 -3.39 8.24 5.90
CA GLU A 124 -2.73 9.22 6.76
C GLU A 124 -3.75 10.06 7.56
N LEU A 125 -4.91 10.38 6.97
CA LEU A 125 -5.98 11.07 7.68
C LEU A 125 -6.50 10.25 8.86
N LEU A 126 -6.67 8.93 8.69
CA LEU A 126 -7.11 8.05 9.77
C LEU A 126 -6.01 7.85 10.82
N PHE A 127 -4.84 7.38 10.40
CA PHE A 127 -3.81 6.93 11.33
C PHE A 127 -3.11 8.11 12.01
N ARG A 128 -2.67 9.10 11.23
CA ARG A 128 -1.83 10.20 11.74
C ARG A 128 -2.69 11.39 12.14
N GLY A 129 -3.78 11.63 11.42
CA GLY A 129 -4.77 12.64 11.79
C GLY A 129 -5.57 12.25 13.03
N ALA A 130 -6.36 11.18 12.93
CA ALA A 130 -7.35 10.84 13.95
C ALA A 130 -6.78 10.01 15.11
N LEU A 131 -6.10 8.89 14.81
CA LEU A 131 -5.76 7.87 15.82
C LEU A 131 -4.48 8.18 16.61
N GLN A 132 -3.46 8.73 15.97
CA GLN A 132 -2.19 9.11 16.61
C GLN A 132 -2.37 10.10 17.77
N HIS A 133 -3.44 10.89 17.75
CA HIS A 133 -3.81 11.73 18.87
C HIS A 133 -3.90 10.99 20.21
N TRP A 134 -4.48 9.80 20.19
CA TRP A 134 -4.79 9.02 21.39
C TRP A 134 -3.74 7.95 21.65
N LEU A 135 -3.20 7.36 20.58
CA LEU A 135 -2.30 6.20 20.66
C LEU A 135 -0.81 6.59 20.65
N GLY A 136 -0.49 7.83 20.26
CA GLY A 136 0.86 8.25 19.95
C GLY A 136 1.45 7.52 18.74
N VAL A 137 2.69 7.84 18.39
CA VAL A 137 3.37 7.28 17.20
C VAL A 137 3.48 5.76 17.28
N VAL A 138 3.93 5.22 18.42
CA VAL A 138 4.15 3.78 18.58
C VAL A 138 2.84 3.00 18.55
N GLY A 139 1.83 3.44 19.29
CA GLY A 139 0.53 2.76 19.35
C GLY A 139 -0.19 2.75 17.99
N THR A 140 -0.17 3.88 17.28
CA THR A 140 -0.71 3.96 15.92
C THR A 140 0.08 3.07 14.95
N SER A 141 1.40 3.00 15.08
CA SER A 141 2.23 2.17 14.20
C SER A 141 2.01 0.69 14.42
N ILE A 142 1.82 0.25 15.66
CA ILE A 142 1.41 -1.13 15.98
C ILE A 142 0.06 -1.42 15.34
N LEU A 143 -0.94 -0.55 15.54
CA LEU A 143 -2.28 -0.75 14.97
C LEU A 143 -2.25 -0.81 13.45
N PHE A 144 -1.52 0.10 12.80
CA PHE A 144 -1.33 0.12 11.35
C PHE A 144 -0.74 -1.22 10.87
N THR A 145 0.33 -1.70 11.48
CA THR A 145 0.94 -2.97 11.10
C THR A 145 0.01 -4.17 11.37
N MET A 146 -0.77 -4.14 12.46
CA MET A 146 -1.70 -5.22 12.81
C MET A 146 -2.85 -5.37 11.81
N ILE A 147 -3.42 -4.26 11.31
CA ILE A 147 -4.51 -4.34 10.33
C ILE A 147 -4.04 -4.83 8.96
N HIS A 148 -2.73 -4.82 8.70
CA HIS A 148 -2.12 -5.40 7.51
C HIS A 148 -1.93 -6.92 7.67
N PHE A 149 -3.03 -7.64 7.98
CA PHE A 149 -3.05 -9.09 8.21
C PHE A 149 -2.44 -9.91 7.07
N ARG A 150 -2.47 -9.37 5.84
CA ARG A 150 -1.82 -9.97 4.67
C ARG A 150 -0.32 -10.22 4.88
N TYR A 151 0.35 -9.34 5.60
CA TYR A 151 1.80 -9.41 5.81
C TYR A 151 2.20 -10.26 7.01
N TRP A 152 1.25 -10.79 7.79
CA TRP A 152 1.56 -11.55 9.01
C TRP A 152 2.38 -12.83 8.76
N ARG A 153 2.37 -13.34 7.53
CA ARG A 153 3.18 -14.49 7.11
C ARG A 153 4.63 -14.12 6.80
N TYR A 154 4.94 -12.83 6.70
CA TYR A 154 6.19 -12.28 6.19
C TYR A 154 6.80 -11.31 7.19
N TRP A 155 7.56 -11.85 8.15
CA TRP A 155 8.13 -11.07 9.25
C TRP A 155 8.96 -9.85 8.81
N GLY A 156 9.66 -9.94 7.67
CA GLY A 156 10.37 -8.81 7.08
C GLY A 156 9.45 -7.63 6.75
N LEU A 157 8.33 -7.90 6.07
CA LEU A 157 7.32 -6.89 5.73
C LEU A 157 6.70 -6.26 6.98
N ILE A 158 6.42 -7.05 8.03
CA ILE A 158 5.86 -6.54 9.29
C ILE A 158 6.78 -5.51 9.94
N ILE A 159 8.07 -5.84 10.08
CA ILE A 159 9.07 -4.96 10.71
C ILE A 159 9.24 -3.69 9.89
N MET A 160 9.38 -3.85 8.57
CA MET A 160 9.52 -2.72 7.65
C MET A 160 8.30 -1.79 7.71
N LEU A 161 7.08 -2.34 7.66
CA LEU A 161 5.85 -1.56 7.79
C LEU A 161 5.79 -0.79 9.11
N PHE A 162 6.16 -1.44 10.21
CA PHE A 162 6.17 -0.78 11.52
C PHE A 162 7.16 0.38 11.56
N VAL A 163 8.37 0.18 11.03
CA VAL A 163 9.42 1.21 10.97
C VAL A 163 8.96 2.38 10.09
N ILE A 164 8.49 2.11 8.87
CA ILE A 164 7.98 3.14 7.96
C ILE A 164 6.83 3.89 8.62
N SER A 165 5.86 3.17 9.18
CA SER A 165 4.70 3.77 9.84
C SER A 165 5.10 4.71 10.99
N SER A 166 6.12 4.31 11.76
CA SER A 166 6.64 5.11 12.86
C SER A 166 7.36 6.36 12.35
N VAL A 167 8.19 6.24 11.28
CA VAL A 167 8.84 7.39 10.61
C VAL A 167 7.80 8.41 10.15
N LEU A 168 6.73 7.97 9.48
CA LEU A 168 5.64 8.86 9.05
C LEU A 168 4.97 9.54 10.25
N GLY A 169 4.73 8.79 11.33
CA GLY A 169 4.15 9.35 12.57
C GLY A 169 5.01 10.45 13.18
N TRP A 170 6.34 10.26 13.27
CA TRP A 170 7.26 11.28 13.76
C TRP A 170 7.35 12.50 12.84
N MET A 171 7.26 12.32 11.52
CA MET A 171 7.22 13.44 10.58
C MET A 171 5.99 14.33 10.81
N VAL A 172 4.83 13.73 11.10
CA VAL A 172 3.61 14.48 11.44
C VAL A 172 3.74 15.18 12.79
N GLU A 173 4.30 14.50 13.79
CA GLU A 173 4.53 15.10 15.12
C GLU A 173 5.47 16.32 15.04
N TRP A 174 6.53 16.23 14.24
CA TRP A 174 7.51 17.29 14.09
C TRP A 174 7.01 18.46 13.23
N SER A 175 6.32 18.16 12.13
CA SER A 175 5.82 19.20 11.19
C SER A 175 4.49 19.83 11.62
N GLY A 176 3.72 19.17 12.49
CA GLY A 176 2.38 19.59 12.89
C GLY A 176 1.32 19.45 11.79
N SER A 177 1.62 18.78 10.66
CA SER A 177 0.69 18.58 9.55
C SER A 177 0.83 17.20 8.91
N LEU A 178 -0.15 16.80 8.11
CA LEU A 178 -0.16 15.52 7.40
C LEU A 178 0.67 15.54 6.10
N ALA A 179 1.02 16.73 5.59
CA ALA A 179 1.75 16.91 4.33
C ALA A 179 2.97 15.99 4.16
N PRO A 180 3.92 15.91 5.11
CA PRO A 180 5.12 15.11 4.90
C PRO A 180 4.82 13.61 4.88
N ALA A 181 3.86 13.14 5.67
CA ALA A 181 3.46 11.74 5.68
C ALA A 181 2.70 11.36 4.41
N ILE A 182 1.74 12.19 3.96
CA ILE A 182 1.00 11.97 2.71
C ILE A 182 1.98 11.92 1.53
N ALA A 183 2.92 12.86 1.47
CA ALA A 183 3.91 12.93 0.41
C ALA A 183 4.84 11.70 0.39
N ALA A 184 5.32 11.27 1.55
CA ALA A 184 6.18 10.09 1.66
C ALA A 184 5.44 8.81 1.28
N HIS A 185 4.24 8.59 1.85
CA HIS A 185 3.40 7.43 1.56
C HIS A 185 3.04 7.37 0.07
N PHE A 186 2.55 8.48 -0.51
CA PHE A 186 2.28 8.57 -1.94
C PHE A 186 3.52 8.22 -2.78
N THR A 187 4.69 8.75 -2.42
CA THR A 187 5.93 8.52 -3.17
C THR A 187 6.31 7.04 -3.17
N ILE A 188 6.22 6.38 -2.02
CA ILE A 188 6.51 4.96 -1.86
C ILE A 188 5.56 4.13 -2.72
N ASP A 189 4.24 4.31 -2.55
CA ASP A 189 3.21 3.54 -3.25
C ASP A 189 3.24 3.76 -4.76
N PHE A 190 3.41 5.01 -5.18
CA PHE A 190 3.46 5.36 -6.59
C PHE A 190 4.67 4.74 -7.28
N ILE A 191 5.86 4.85 -6.66
CA ILE A 191 7.07 4.27 -7.23
C ILE A 191 6.94 2.75 -7.31
N PHE A 192 6.57 2.07 -6.22
CA PHE A 192 6.38 0.62 -6.27
C PHE A 192 5.32 0.19 -7.29
N GLY A 193 4.18 0.89 -7.39
CA GLY A 193 3.17 0.63 -8.41
C GLY A 193 3.71 0.75 -9.84
N VAL A 194 4.49 1.81 -10.12
CA VAL A 194 5.12 2.01 -11.44
C VAL A 194 6.17 0.94 -11.74
N LEU A 195 6.96 0.54 -10.74
CA LEU A 195 7.98 -0.48 -10.87
C LEU A 195 7.39 -1.85 -11.18
N ILE A 196 6.31 -2.22 -10.48
CA ILE A 196 5.56 -3.45 -10.73
C ILE A 196 4.94 -3.44 -12.13
N ARG A 197 4.36 -2.31 -12.56
CA ARG A 197 3.87 -2.13 -13.94
C ARG A 197 4.99 -2.35 -14.98
N LYS A 198 6.22 -1.94 -14.68
CA LYS A 198 7.39 -2.13 -15.57
C LYS A 198 7.99 -3.54 -15.51
N GLY A 199 7.41 -4.46 -14.73
CA GLY A 199 7.86 -5.83 -14.63
C GLY A 199 9.01 -6.05 -13.64
N TRP A 200 9.23 -5.11 -12.71
CA TRP A 200 10.14 -5.35 -11.60
C TRP A 200 9.51 -6.34 -10.62
N LYS A 201 10.25 -7.40 -10.30
CA LYS A 201 9.94 -8.38 -9.25
C LYS A 201 10.78 -8.10 -8.01
#